data_AF-A0A850PCA5-F1
#
_entry.id   AF-A0A850PCA5-F1
#
_cell.length_a   1.000
_cell.length_b   1.000
_cell.length_c   1.000
_cell.angle_alpha   90.00
_cell.angle_beta   90.00
_cell.angle_gamma   90.00
#
_symmetry.space_group_name_H-M   'P 1'
#
loop_
_entity.id
_entity.type
_entity.pdbx_description
1 polymer ?
#
loop_
_entity_poly.entity_id
_entity_poly.type
_entity_poly.pdbx_seq_one_letter_code
_entity_poly.pdbx_strand_id
1 'polypeptide(L)'
;MNDSPHIFSVDHIRMAGRFMQVAGWATRAAQAEHVTITFPDGTRDHVPRAFWNRPSPDVAAGFGADYSDARFEIPIGFPSVLSPHFFARTRISFHEDGQSDSFALLRPDQLPAGFTDRLDGPEAERDIFSLRLGIGIPTYNRSGLLRQTLAAVRALTSVTPTIFVADDGSQDDTASVLASEQGLSYVSAPNRGIAWNKNRALFYLKEVARCDIIILIEDDVVPTAWGWERDWMLASLLYGHVNFAPEWWTASTRGNGSWHAPVESDVLTAQCSAFTNEAVSYVGYIDARFGKYGHEHVEHTNRLIRMGYGGHLHDDGVSRRYFLLSGNLSLRDSLSNHSADEVSRNHDVLMQIQNEFSYRTPWRGEDADIALFRDEMRLVRHV
;
A
#
# COMPACT_ATOMS: atom_id res chain seq x y z
N MET A 1 -41.56 11.11 16.02
CA MET A 1 -40.38 11.64 15.31
C MET A 1 -39.58 10.43 14.89
N ASN A 2 -39.35 10.25 13.60
CA ASN A 2 -38.53 9.15 13.12
C ASN A 2 -37.10 9.41 13.60
N ASP A 3 -36.60 8.60 14.52
CA ASP A 3 -35.16 8.46 14.74
C ASP A 3 -34.57 7.82 13.48
N SER A 4 -34.35 8.65 12.45
CA SER A 4 -33.48 8.27 11.35
C SER A 4 -32.11 7.99 11.96
N PRO A 5 -31.50 6.82 11.70
CA PRO A 5 -30.19 6.50 12.25
C PRO A 5 -29.20 7.61 11.87
N HIS A 6 -28.35 8.01 12.81
CA HIS A 6 -27.32 9.02 12.59
C HIS A 6 -26.29 8.50 11.59
N ILE A 7 -26.07 9.20 10.47
CA ILE A 7 -25.24 8.73 9.36
C ILE A 7 -24.02 9.62 9.21
N PHE A 8 -22.86 8.96 9.16
CA PHE A 8 -21.55 9.58 9.04
C PHE A 8 -20.69 8.80 8.06
N SER A 9 -19.75 9.48 7.41
CA SER A 9 -18.69 8.88 6.61
C SER A 9 -17.38 9.61 6.82
N VAL A 10 -16.29 8.84 6.89
CA VAL A 10 -14.93 9.33 6.67
C VAL A 10 -14.57 8.99 5.24
N ASP A 11 -14.34 10.02 4.43
CA ASP A 11 -14.04 9.85 3.02
C ASP A 11 -12.53 9.74 2.83
N HIS A 12 -11.75 10.66 3.42
CA HIS A 12 -10.30 10.66 3.26
C HIS A 12 -9.59 10.96 4.57
N ILE A 13 -8.47 10.27 4.76
CA ILE A 13 -7.47 10.58 5.78
C ILE A 13 -6.18 10.83 5.02
N ARG A 14 -5.78 12.09 4.89
CA ARG A 14 -4.57 12.49 4.17
C ARG A 14 -3.47 12.81 5.16
N MET A 15 -2.35 12.13 5.04
CA MET A 15 -1.16 12.38 5.84
C MET A 15 -0.14 13.15 5.00
N ALA A 16 -0.33 14.46 4.85
CA ALA A 16 0.55 15.31 4.05
C ALA A 16 1.36 16.25 4.93
N GLY A 17 2.69 16.12 4.88
CA GLY A 17 3.57 16.91 5.74
C GLY A 17 3.36 16.58 7.23
N ARG A 18 3.43 17.60 8.10
CA ARG A 18 3.40 17.44 9.57
C ARG A 18 2.00 17.47 10.18
N PHE A 19 0.96 17.31 9.37
CA PHE A 19 -0.43 17.27 9.85
C PHE A 19 -1.17 16.14 9.14
N MET A 20 -2.25 15.71 9.77
CA MET A 20 -3.20 14.79 9.19
C MET A 20 -4.51 15.53 8.96
N GLN A 21 -5.12 15.34 7.80
CA GLN A 21 -6.43 15.91 7.50
C GLN A 21 -7.45 14.78 7.39
N VAL A 22 -8.52 14.89 8.14
CA VAL A 22 -9.67 13.98 8.06
C VAL A 22 -10.82 14.71 7.40
N ALA A 23 -11.26 14.20 6.26
CA ALA A 23 -12.39 14.74 5.51
C ALA A 23 -13.52 13.72 5.46
N GLY A 24 -14.75 14.21 5.58
CA GLY A 24 -15.94 13.37 5.58
C GLY A 24 -17.22 14.18 5.72
N TRP A 25 -18.31 13.51 6.07
CA TRP A 25 -19.60 14.15 6.27
C TRP A 25 -20.40 13.50 7.39
N ALA A 26 -21.34 14.28 7.94
CA ALA A 26 -22.14 13.97 9.10
C ALA A 26 -23.52 14.63 8.96
N THR A 27 -24.61 13.86 8.97
CA THR A 27 -25.96 14.43 8.76
C THR A 27 -26.38 15.45 9.82
N ARG A 28 -25.82 15.39 11.04
CA ARG A 28 -26.08 16.37 12.12
C ARG A 28 -25.08 17.52 12.18
N ALA A 29 -24.15 17.66 11.23
CA ALA A 29 -23.10 18.69 11.34
C ALA A 29 -23.67 20.11 11.49
N ALA A 30 -24.84 20.40 10.91
CA ALA A 30 -25.48 21.71 11.05
C ALA A 30 -26.11 21.99 12.41
N GLN A 31 -26.61 20.94 13.07
CA GLN A 31 -27.36 21.01 14.33
C GLN A 31 -26.43 20.97 15.54
N ALA A 32 -25.22 20.43 15.38
CA ALA A 32 -24.24 20.38 16.44
C ALA A 32 -23.87 21.77 16.99
N GLU A 33 -23.80 21.88 18.31
CA GLU A 33 -23.32 23.05 19.04
C GLU A 33 -21.79 23.14 18.98
N HIS A 34 -21.14 22.00 19.17
CA HIS A 34 -19.69 21.86 19.10
C HIS A 34 -19.28 20.46 18.67
N VAL A 35 -18.04 20.34 18.18
CA VAL A 35 -17.44 19.07 17.77
C VAL A 35 -16.16 18.85 18.55
N THR A 36 -15.94 17.61 19.00
CA THR A 36 -14.71 17.21 19.67
C THR A 36 -14.08 16.02 18.97
N ILE A 37 -12.75 15.92 19.03
CA ILE A 37 -12.04 14.69 18.73
C ILE A 37 -11.48 14.10 20.03
N THR A 38 -11.69 12.80 20.24
CA THR A 38 -11.12 12.05 21.37
C THR A 38 -10.10 11.06 20.86
N PHE A 39 -8.86 11.16 21.34
CA PHE A 39 -7.75 10.28 20.98
C PHE A 39 -7.70 9.03 21.87
N PRO A 40 -6.94 7.99 21.48
CA PRO A 40 -6.89 6.73 22.24
C PRO A 40 -6.37 6.85 23.67
N ASP A 41 -5.59 7.88 23.97
CA ASP A 41 -5.07 8.19 25.32
C ASP A 41 -6.09 8.93 26.20
N GLY A 42 -7.29 9.23 25.66
CA GLY A 42 -8.35 9.97 26.34
C GLY A 42 -8.24 11.50 26.20
N THR A 43 -7.18 12.01 25.56
CA THR A 43 -7.04 13.43 25.25
C THR A 43 -8.17 13.87 24.32
N ARG A 44 -8.70 15.08 24.55
CA ARG A 44 -9.81 15.65 23.80
C ARG A 44 -9.48 17.04 23.29
N ASP A 45 -9.68 17.25 22.00
CA ASP A 45 -9.55 18.57 21.37
C ASP A 45 -10.90 19.05 20.84
N HIS A 46 -11.15 20.35 20.98
CA HIS A 46 -12.28 21.01 20.34
C HIS A 46 -11.96 21.33 18.88
N VAL A 47 -12.90 21.03 17.99
CA VAL A 47 -12.77 21.32 16.56
C VAL A 47 -13.44 22.67 16.24
N PRO A 48 -12.68 23.68 15.79
CA PRO A 48 -13.25 24.97 15.42
C PRO A 48 -14.34 24.86 14.34
N ARG A 49 -15.41 25.68 14.45
CA ARG A 49 -16.56 25.69 13.53
C ARG A 49 -16.15 25.81 12.05
N ALA A 50 -15.02 26.45 11.73
CA ALA A 50 -14.54 26.60 10.35
C ALA A 50 -14.17 25.28 9.63
N PHE A 51 -14.02 24.19 10.39
CA PHE A 51 -13.62 22.87 9.88
C PHE A 51 -14.78 21.88 9.78
N TRP A 52 -16.01 22.28 10.10
CA TRP A 52 -17.22 21.46 9.98
C TRP A 52 -18.42 22.33 9.61
N ASN A 53 -19.59 21.72 9.42
CA ASN A 53 -20.79 22.41 8.96
C ASN A 53 -20.56 23.14 7.61
N ARG A 54 -19.95 22.42 6.65
CA ARG A 54 -19.65 22.95 5.31
C ARG A 54 -20.64 22.43 4.27
N PRO A 55 -20.84 23.18 3.18
CA PRO A 55 -21.74 22.77 2.10
C PRO A 55 -21.42 21.39 1.52
N SER A 56 -22.46 20.59 1.26
CA SER A 56 -22.40 19.24 0.70
C SER A 56 -23.56 18.98 -0.25
N PRO A 57 -23.48 19.43 -1.51
CA PRO A 57 -24.55 19.24 -2.49
C PRO A 57 -24.85 17.76 -2.77
N ASP A 58 -23.83 16.90 -2.72
CA ASP A 58 -23.91 15.45 -2.88
C ASP A 58 -24.71 14.77 -1.75
N VAL A 59 -24.44 15.14 -0.50
CA VAL A 59 -25.18 14.62 0.67
C VAL A 59 -26.61 15.15 0.67
N ALA A 60 -26.81 16.44 0.33
CA ALA A 60 -28.15 17.00 0.19
C ALA A 60 -28.98 16.31 -0.91
N ALA A 61 -28.36 15.92 -2.03
CA ALA A 61 -29.04 15.18 -3.08
C ALA A 61 -29.48 13.78 -2.61
N GLY A 62 -28.69 13.13 -1.74
CA GLY A 62 -29.00 11.80 -1.20
C GLY A 62 -29.98 11.78 -0.03
N PHE A 63 -29.92 12.78 0.86
CA PHE A 63 -30.65 12.79 2.13
C PHE A 63 -31.68 13.92 2.26
N GLY A 64 -31.65 14.93 1.40
CA GLY A 64 -32.55 16.10 1.40
C GLY A 64 -31.85 17.43 1.70
N ALA A 65 -32.52 18.54 1.39
CA ALA A 65 -31.95 19.89 1.48
C ALA A 65 -31.49 20.31 2.90
N ASP A 66 -32.11 19.74 3.94
CA ASP A 66 -31.75 19.98 5.34
C ASP A 66 -30.36 19.45 5.72
N TYR A 67 -29.76 18.61 4.85
CA TYR A 67 -28.41 18.05 4.99
C TYR A 67 -27.39 18.76 4.10
N SER A 68 -27.70 20.00 3.71
CA SER A 68 -26.85 20.81 2.83
C SER A 68 -25.55 21.27 3.46
N ASP A 69 -25.43 21.32 4.78
CA ASP A 69 -24.19 21.68 5.48
C ASP A 69 -23.63 20.50 6.33
N ALA A 70 -23.32 19.39 5.65
CA ALA A 70 -22.92 18.14 6.30
C ALA A 70 -21.39 17.89 6.39
N ARG A 71 -20.57 18.68 5.66
CA ARG A 71 -19.15 18.35 5.44
C ARG A 71 -18.24 18.80 6.58
N PHE A 72 -17.19 18.02 6.82
CA PHE A 72 -16.08 18.37 7.68
C PHE A 72 -14.73 18.09 7.03
N GLU A 73 -13.74 18.91 7.38
CA GLU A 73 -12.34 18.80 7.01
C GLU A 73 -11.49 19.21 8.21
N ILE A 74 -11.19 18.23 9.07
CA ILE A 74 -10.61 18.45 10.38
C ILE A 74 -9.09 18.24 10.29
N PRO A 75 -8.27 19.28 10.53
CA PRO A 75 -6.86 19.10 10.72
C PRO A 75 -6.61 18.50 12.11
N ILE A 76 -5.73 17.51 12.17
CA ILE A 76 -5.30 16.82 13.37
C ILE A 76 -3.77 16.96 13.43
N GLY A 77 -3.26 17.28 14.62
CA GLY A 77 -1.83 17.24 14.89
C GLY A 77 -1.27 15.84 14.60
N PHE A 78 -0.02 15.77 14.15
CA PHE A 78 0.57 14.47 13.85
C PHE A 78 0.76 13.66 15.14
N PRO A 79 0.18 12.45 15.27
CA PRO A 79 0.26 11.69 16.50
C PRO A 79 1.67 11.09 16.68
N SER A 80 2.07 10.87 17.93
CA SER A 80 3.34 10.20 18.25
C SER A 80 3.33 8.71 17.93
N VAL A 81 2.14 8.11 17.85
CA VAL A 81 1.88 6.73 17.45
C VAL A 81 0.96 6.75 16.25
N LEU A 82 1.28 5.97 15.23
CA LEU A 82 0.47 5.87 14.03
C LEU A 82 0.27 4.39 13.67
N SER A 83 -0.95 3.88 13.88
CA SER A 83 -1.32 2.49 13.66
C SER A 83 -2.78 2.39 13.21
N PRO A 84 -3.22 1.29 12.57
CA PRO A 84 -4.65 1.08 12.30
C PRO A 84 -5.52 1.24 13.55
N HIS A 85 -5.04 0.78 14.70
CA HIS A 85 -5.76 0.88 15.97
C HIS A 85 -5.91 2.31 16.49
N PHE A 86 -4.90 3.18 16.27
CA PHE A 86 -5.02 4.61 16.55
C PHE A 86 -6.26 5.19 15.85
N PHE A 87 -6.48 4.85 14.58
CA PHE A 87 -7.64 5.30 13.81
C PHE A 87 -8.96 4.67 14.27
N ALA A 88 -8.95 3.37 14.60
CA ALA A 88 -10.14 2.67 15.08
C ALA A 88 -10.63 3.16 16.46
N ARG A 89 -9.71 3.73 17.26
CA ARG A 89 -10.00 4.29 18.59
C ARG A 89 -10.15 5.80 18.63
N THR A 90 -9.65 6.54 17.64
CA THR A 90 -9.88 7.98 17.55
C THR A 90 -11.32 8.26 17.14
N ARG A 91 -12.04 9.07 17.92
CA ARG A 91 -13.47 9.35 17.73
C ARG A 91 -13.72 10.82 17.41
N ILE A 92 -14.55 11.09 16.42
CA ILE A 92 -15.17 12.41 16.23
C ILE A 92 -16.55 12.36 16.85
N SER A 93 -16.88 13.38 17.66
CA SER A 93 -18.17 13.49 18.36
C SER A 93 -18.83 14.83 18.04
N PHE A 94 -20.09 14.79 17.60
CA PHE A 94 -20.95 15.95 17.38
C PHE A 94 -21.93 16.05 18.55
N HIS A 95 -21.96 17.21 19.22
CA HIS A 95 -22.71 17.42 20.47
C HIS A 95 -23.89 18.37 20.26
N GLU A 96 -25.05 18.02 20.83
CA GLU A 96 -26.30 18.79 20.73
C GLU A 96 -27.21 18.47 21.92
N ASP A 97 -27.77 19.48 22.58
CA ASP A 97 -28.74 19.33 23.68
C ASP A 97 -28.27 18.36 24.80
N GLY A 98 -26.97 18.33 25.08
CA GLY A 98 -26.36 17.45 26.09
C GLY A 98 -26.22 15.98 25.67
N GLN A 99 -26.55 15.64 24.42
CA GLN A 99 -26.28 14.35 23.80
C GLN A 99 -25.10 14.45 22.81
N SER A 100 -24.53 13.30 22.46
CA SER A 100 -23.43 13.24 21.49
C SER A 100 -23.52 12.02 20.59
N ASP A 101 -23.38 12.24 19.29
CA ASP A 101 -23.17 11.17 18.31
C ASP A 101 -21.69 11.06 17.96
N SER A 102 -21.16 9.84 17.95
CA SER A 102 -19.72 9.61 17.78
C SER A 102 -19.42 8.47 16.81
N PHE A 103 -18.37 8.62 16.01
CA PHE A 103 -17.85 7.57 15.13
C PHE A 103 -16.32 7.55 15.11
N ALA A 104 -15.75 6.38 14.80
CA ALA A 104 -14.30 6.20 14.68
C ALA A 104 -13.77 6.71 13.35
N LEU A 105 -12.50 7.12 13.30
CA LEU A 105 -11.85 7.49 12.03
C LEU A 105 -11.71 6.30 11.07
N LEU A 106 -11.51 5.11 11.62
CA LEU A 106 -11.53 3.85 10.88
C LEU A 106 -12.59 2.93 11.50
N ARG A 107 -13.58 2.52 10.71
CA ARG A 107 -14.65 1.64 11.21
C ARG A 107 -14.61 0.27 10.55
N PRO A 108 -14.90 -0.82 11.29
CA PRO A 108 -14.96 -2.16 10.72
C PRO A 108 -15.94 -2.28 9.55
N ASP A 109 -17.10 -1.61 9.61
CA ASP A 109 -18.12 -1.65 8.53
C ASP A 109 -17.68 -0.96 7.23
N GLN A 110 -16.62 -0.14 7.28
CA GLN A 110 -16.02 0.49 6.10
C GLN A 110 -14.87 -0.32 5.52
N LEU A 111 -14.33 -1.29 6.26
CA LEU A 111 -13.30 -2.18 5.75
C LEU A 111 -13.92 -3.21 4.77
N PRO A 112 -13.14 -3.68 3.79
CA PRO A 112 -13.54 -4.83 2.97
C PRO A 112 -13.88 -6.06 3.84
N ALA A 113 -14.88 -6.83 3.42
CA ALA A 113 -15.44 -7.93 4.20
C ALA A 113 -14.39 -9.02 4.49
N GLY A 114 -14.21 -9.45 5.75
CA GLY A 114 -13.17 -10.42 6.12
C GLY A 114 -11.82 -9.80 6.48
N PHE A 115 -11.68 -8.48 6.40
CA PHE A 115 -10.54 -7.74 6.97
C PHE A 115 -10.87 -7.05 8.30
N THR A 116 -12.11 -7.16 8.78
CA THR A 116 -12.56 -6.58 10.05
C THR A 116 -11.76 -7.10 11.24
N ASP A 117 -11.55 -8.41 11.30
CA ASP A 117 -10.92 -9.10 12.43
C ASP A 117 -9.43 -8.75 12.55
N ARG A 118 -8.84 -8.18 11.49
CA ARG A 118 -7.46 -7.70 11.54
C ARG A 118 -7.29 -6.46 12.42
N LEU A 119 -8.36 -5.69 12.67
CA LEU A 119 -8.32 -4.61 13.66
C LEU A 119 -8.14 -5.10 15.09
N ASP A 120 -8.51 -6.35 15.37
CA ASP A 120 -8.34 -6.99 16.66
C ASP A 120 -7.01 -7.78 16.74
N GLY A 121 -6.28 -7.87 15.62
CA GLY A 121 -5.00 -8.57 15.52
C GLY A 121 -3.80 -7.72 15.95
N PRO A 122 -2.65 -8.35 16.27
CA PRO A 122 -1.46 -7.65 16.75
C PRO A 122 -0.89 -6.66 15.73
N GLU A 123 -1.04 -6.93 14.41
CA GLU A 123 -0.57 -6.01 13.36
C GLU A 123 -1.27 -4.64 13.41
N ALA A 124 -2.55 -4.58 13.82
CA ALA A 124 -3.27 -3.31 13.91
C ALA A 124 -2.76 -2.41 15.05
N GLU A 125 -2.12 -2.98 16.08
CA GLU A 125 -1.56 -2.22 17.19
C GLU A 125 -0.18 -1.62 16.89
N ARG A 126 0.52 -2.15 15.88
CA ARG A 126 1.90 -1.78 15.59
C ARG A 126 2.00 -0.34 15.12
N ASP A 127 2.80 0.44 15.82
CA ASP A 127 3.17 1.79 15.42
C ASP A 127 4.10 1.74 14.22
N ILE A 128 3.72 2.35 13.09
CA ILE A 128 4.53 2.35 11.88
C ILE A 128 5.92 2.96 12.10
N PHE A 129 6.10 3.85 13.08
CA PHE A 129 7.39 4.44 13.42
C PHE A 129 8.34 3.48 14.13
N SER A 130 7.82 2.39 14.69
CA SER A 130 8.61 1.31 15.29
C SER A 130 9.00 0.22 14.29
N LEU A 131 8.41 0.24 13.09
CA LEU A 131 8.59 -0.80 12.08
C LEU A 131 9.83 -0.57 11.23
N ARG A 132 10.47 -1.68 10.85
CA ARG A 132 11.54 -1.68 9.87
C ARG A 132 10.96 -1.70 8.47
N LEU A 133 10.98 -0.55 7.81
CA LEU A 133 10.59 -0.44 6.40
C LEU A 133 11.74 -0.84 5.48
N GLY A 134 11.46 -1.75 4.54
CA GLY A 134 12.32 -2.06 3.40
C GLY A 134 11.74 -1.48 2.11
N ILE A 135 12.56 -0.81 1.30
CA ILE A 135 12.19 -0.34 -0.04
C ILE A 135 13.10 -1.02 -1.07
N GLY A 136 12.52 -1.85 -1.92
CA GLY A 136 13.20 -2.61 -2.96
C GLY A 136 12.95 -2.02 -4.34
N ILE A 137 14.01 -1.76 -5.10
CA ILE A 137 13.92 -1.18 -6.44
C ILE A 137 14.56 -2.14 -7.44
N PRO A 138 13.79 -2.93 -8.21
CA PRO A 138 14.32 -3.66 -9.35
C PRO A 138 14.60 -2.70 -10.51
N THR A 139 15.73 -2.88 -11.20
CA THR A 139 16.10 -2.06 -12.36
C THR A 139 16.84 -2.87 -13.43
N TYR A 140 16.76 -2.42 -14.68
CA TYR A 140 17.51 -2.98 -15.81
C TYR A 140 17.62 -1.95 -16.95
N ASN A 141 18.83 -1.51 -17.26
CA ASN A 141 19.15 -0.56 -18.34
C ASN A 141 18.36 0.77 -18.28
N ARG A 142 18.18 1.30 -17.07
CA ARG A 142 17.35 2.50 -16.81
C ARG A 142 17.97 3.42 -15.77
N SER A 143 19.29 3.60 -15.80
CA SER A 143 20.03 4.40 -14.82
C SER A 143 19.42 5.80 -14.57
N GLY A 144 18.93 6.47 -15.61
CA GLY A 144 18.32 7.79 -15.52
C GLY A 144 17.00 7.84 -14.75
N LEU A 145 16.17 6.80 -14.88
CA LEU A 145 14.91 6.67 -14.13
C LEU A 145 15.21 6.23 -12.69
N LEU A 146 16.14 5.29 -12.51
CA LEU A 146 16.62 4.87 -11.20
C LEU A 146 17.11 6.06 -10.35
N ARG A 147 17.91 6.98 -10.91
CA ARG A 147 18.36 8.19 -10.20
C ARG A 147 17.19 9.05 -9.71
N GLN A 148 16.17 9.24 -10.55
CA GLN A 148 14.99 10.06 -10.19
C GLN A 148 14.20 9.39 -9.07
N THR A 149 13.96 8.09 -9.18
CA THR A 149 13.23 7.30 -8.19
C THR A 149 13.97 7.25 -6.86
N LEU A 150 15.28 7.00 -6.86
CA LEU A 150 16.11 7.04 -5.63
C LEU A 150 16.09 8.42 -4.98
N ALA A 151 16.26 9.49 -5.76
CA ALA A 151 16.23 10.86 -5.23
C ALA A 151 14.89 11.18 -4.56
N ALA A 152 13.77 10.80 -5.18
CA ALA A 152 12.44 11.02 -4.63
C ALA A 152 12.16 10.16 -3.40
N VAL A 153 12.51 8.87 -3.42
CA VAL A 153 12.41 7.98 -2.24
C VAL A 153 13.16 8.60 -1.06
N ARG A 154 14.40 9.05 -1.25
CA ARG A 154 15.18 9.68 -0.18
C ARG A 154 14.58 10.98 0.34
N ALA A 155 14.10 11.83 -0.58
CA ALA A 155 13.61 13.16 -0.21
C ALA A 155 12.23 13.11 0.46
N LEU A 156 11.40 12.11 0.11
CA LEU A 156 9.98 12.09 0.44
C LEU A 156 9.60 10.96 1.39
N THR A 157 10.46 9.96 1.64
CA THR A 157 10.21 8.99 2.71
C THR A 157 10.43 9.63 4.08
N SER A 158 9.47 9.48 4.98
CA SER A 158 9.48 10.13 6.30
C SER A 158 10.05 9.28 7.43
N VAL A 159 9.98 7.95 7.32
CA VAL A 159 10.69 7.01 8.20
C VAL A 159 12.08 6.72 7.65
N THR A 160 12.98 6.10 8.43
CA THR A 160 14.29 5.68 7.90
C THR A 160 14.16 4.29 7.26
N PRO A 161 14.21 4.14 5.92
CA PRO A 161 14.07 2.85 5.27
C PRO A 161 15.42 2.13 5.13
N THR A 162 15.37 0.80 5.04
CA THR A 162 16.42 0.02 4.37
C THR A 162 16.15 0.04 2.87
N ILE A 163 17.01 0.67 2.08
CA ILE A 163 16.87 0.70 0.62
C ILE A 163 17.73 -0.41 0.01
N PHE A 164 17.13 -1.21 -0.87
CA PHE A 164 17.82 -2.23 -1.66
C PHE A 164 17.55 -2.07 -3.15
N VAL A 165 18.60 -1.98 -3.97
CA VAL A 165 18.46 -1.96 -5.43
C VAL A 165 18.93 -3.29 -6.02
N ALA A 166 18.07 -3.91 -6.83
CA ALA A 166 18.40 -5.13 -7.57
C ALA A 166 18.58 -4.79 -9.05
N ASP A 167 19.82 -4.78 -9.51
CA ASP A 167 20.17 -4.54 -10.90
C ASP A 167 20.29 -5.87 -11.67
N ASP A 168 19.39 -6.07 -12.64
CA ASP A 168 19.28 -7.30 -13.44
C ASP A 168 20.27 -7.34 -14.61
N GLY A 169 21.51 -6.93 -14.36
CA GLY A 169 22.62 -7.07 -15.30
C GLY A 169 22.64 -5.96 -16.34
N SER A 170 22.43 -4.72 -15.90
CA SER A 170 22.46 -3.55 -16.77
C SER A 170 23.81 -3.37 -17.48
N GLN A 171 23.75 -2.86 -18.70
CA GLN A 171 24.88 -2.55 -19.59
C GLN A 171 25.09 -1.04 -19.78
N ASP A 172 24.18 -0.21 -19.25
CA ASP A 172 24.33 1.25 -19.19
C ASP A 172 25.20 1.67 -17.99
N ASP A 173 25.13 2.94 -17.57
CA ASP A 173 25.90 3.45 -16.43
C ASP A 173 25.30 3.09 -15.04
N THR A 174 24.30 2.20 -14.95
CA THR A 174 23.64 1.79 -13.69
C THR A 174 24.65 1.36 -12.62
N ALA A 175 25.67 0.57 -12.96
CA ALA A 175 26.69 0.16 -12.00
C ALA A 175 27.47 1.34 -11.40
N SER A 176 27.73 2.37 -12.20
CA SER A 176 28.37 3.61 -11.75
C SER A 176 27.43 4.43 -10.86
N VAL A 177 26.15 4.50 -11.20
CA VAL A 177 25.10 5.13 -10.37
C VAL A 177 25.10 4.51 -8.98
N LEU A 178 24.95 3.19 -8.91
CA LEU A 178 24.86 2.44 -7.66
C LEU A 178 26.12 2.59 -6.80
N ALA A 179 27.31 2.57 -7.42
CA ALA A 179 28.57 2.75 -6.70
C ALA A 179 28.77 4.17 -6.14
N SER A 180 28.05 5.16 -6.67
CA SER A 180 28.10 6.56 -6.22
C SER A 180 27.07 6.92 -5.15
N GLU A 181 26.08 6.07 -4.93
CA GLU A 181 25.04 6.26 -3.91
C GLU A 181 25.58 5.99 -2.50
N GLN A 182 24.90 6.52 -1.48
CA GLN A 182 25.23 6.28 -0.06
C GLN A 182 23.99 5.86 0.73
N GLY A 183 24.15 5.05 1.78
CA GLY A 183 23.05 4.59 2.62
C GLY A 183 22.06 3.69 1.88
N LEU A 184 22.52 2.89 0.92
CA LEU A 184 21.71 1.82 0.31
C LEU A 184 22.54 0.53 0.17
N SER A 185 21.83 -0.58 0.00
CA SER A 185 22.44 -1.85 -0.38
C SER A 185 22.05 -2.20 -1.80
N TYR A 186 22.91 -2.87 -2.56
CA TYR A 186 22.55 -3.29 -3.91
C TYR A 186 23.26 -4.56 -4.35
N VAL A 187 22.70 -5.22 -5.36
CA VAL A 187 23.35 -6.28 -6.10
C VAL A 187 23.20 -6.01 -7.59
N SER A 188 24.29 -6.17 -8.34
CA SER A 188 24.28 -6.24 -9.80
C SER A 188 24.63 -7.66 -10.20
N ALA A 189 23.70 -8.37 -10.83
CA ALA A 189 23.85 -9.77 -11.21
C ALA A 189 23.30 -10.01 -12.62
N PRO A 190 23.73 -11.07 -13.34
CA PRO A 190 23.26 -11.32 -14.70
C PRO A 190 21.73 -11.33 -14.84
N ASN A 191 21.25 -10.89 -16.01
CA ASN A 191 19.81 -10.80 -16.28
C ASN A 191 19.13 -12.18 -16.15
N ARG A 192 18.20 -12.27 -15.20
CA ARG A 192 17.35 -13.45 -14.96
C ARG A 192 15.87 -13.13 -15.09
N GLY A 193 15.55 -11.88 -15.41
CA GLY A 193 14.21 -11.37 -15.62
C GLY A 193 13.49 -10.98 -14.33
N ILE A 194 12.30 -10.41 -14.51
CA ILE A 194 11.67 -9.56 -13.49
C ILE A 194 11.29 -10.31 -12.20
N ALA A 195 10.82 -11.56 -12.30
CA ALA A 195 10.46 -12.34 -11.12
C ALA A 195 11.70 -12.62 -10.24
N TRP A 196 12.80 -13.07 -10.85
CA TRP A 196 14.06 -13.31 -10.14
C TRP A 196 14.61 -12.01 -9.55
N ASN A 197 14.57 -10.92 -10.31
CA ASN A 197 15.11 -9.65 -9.84
C ASN A 197 14.29 -9.04 -8.68
N LYS A 198 12.96 -9.10 -8.74
CA LYS A 198 12.08 -8.75 -7.60
C LYS A 198 12.36 -9.66 -6.40
N ASN A 199 12.64 -10.95 -6.61
CA ASN A 199 13.01 -11.88 -5.55
C ASN A 199 14.34 -11.54 -4.87
N ARG A 200 15.34 -11.02 -5.61
CA ARG A 200 16.58 -10.51 -4.98
C ARG A 200 16.26 -9.44 -3.94
N ALA A 201 15.39 -8.50 -4.29
CA ALA A 201 14.97 -7.44 -3.37
C ALA A 201 14.11 -7.96 -2.21
N LEU A 202 13.07 -8.75 -2.49
CA LEU A 202 12.22 -9.36 -1.46
C LEU A 202 13.04 -10.17 -0.46
N PHE A 203 13.94 -11.04 -0.95
CA PHE A 203 14.74 -11.90 -0.10
C PHE A 203 15.69 -11.10 0.77
N TYR A 204 16.42 -10.14 0.19
CA TYR A 204 17.33 -9.31 0.96
C TYR A 204 16.57 -8.56 2.06
N LEU A 205 15.48 -7.87 1.69
CA LEU A 205 14.71 -7.06 2.65
C LEU A 205 14.06 -7.91 3.74
N LYS A 206 13.57 -9.10 3.39
CA LYS A 206 12.90 -10.01 4.33
C LYS A 206 13.87 -10.81 5.20
N GLU A 207 14.84 -11.49 4.61
CA GLU A 207 15.65 -12.52 5.29
C GLU A 207 16.93 -11.93 5.87
N VAL A 208 17.59 -11.03 5.14
CA VAL A 208 18.86 -10.42 5.55
C VAL A 208 18.57 -9.18 6.41
N ALA A 209 17.83 -8.24 5.84
CA ALA A 209 17.48 -7.00 6.51
C ALA A 209 16.22 -7.12 7.36
N ARG A 210 15.56 -8.28 7.48
CA ARG A 210 14.46 -8.52 8.45
C ARG A 210 13.48 -7.35 8.60
N CYS A 211 13.06 -6.79 7.47
CA CYS A 211 12.08 -5.72 7.43
C CYS A 211 10.71 -6.27 7.80
N ASP A 212 9.94 -5.48 8.54
CA ASP A 212 8.56 -5.81 8.94
C ASP A 212 7.59 -5.57 7.78
N ILE A 213 7.83 -4.49 7.04
CA ILE A 213 7.08 -4.09 5.84
C ILE A 213 8.06 -3.91 4.71
N ILE A 214 7.69 -4.41 3.53
CA ILE A 214 8.48 -4.31 2.31
C ILE A 214 7.65 -3.63 1.25
N ILE A 215 8.19 -2.58 0.63
CA ILE A 215 7.62 -1.93 -0.56
C ILE A 215 8.56 -2.23 -1.73
N LEU A 216 8.05 -2.89 -2.76
CA LEU A 216 8.72 -2.97 -4.06
C LEU A 216 8.20 -1.83 -4.93
N ILE A 217 9.09 -0.98 -5.43
CA ILE A 217 8.77 0.14 -6.30
C ILE A 217 9.66 0.08 -7.54
N GLU A 218 9.06 0.02 -8.72
CA GLU A 218 9.79 -0.03 -9.99
C GLU A 218 10.52 1.30 -10.28
N ASP A 219 11.57 1.24 -11.09
CA ASP A 219 12.47 2.36 -11.32
C ASP A 219 11.84 3.56 -12.06
N ASP A 220 10.63 3.41 -12.59
CA ASP A 220 9.82 4.45 -13.25
C ASP A 220 8.65 4.96 -12.40
N VAL A 221 8.56 4.56 -11.12
CA VAL A 221 7.55 5.03 -10.17
C VAL A 221 8.18 5.97 -9.15
N VAL A 222 7.70 7.21 -9.10
CA VAL A 222 8.32 8.29 -8.33
C VAL A 222 7.35 8.78 -7.24
N PRO A 223 7.74 8.74 -5.95
CA PRO A 223 6.99 9.38 -4.89
C PRO A 223 6.75 10.87 -5.13
N THR A 224 5.57 11.37 -4.77
CA THR A 224 5.15 12.76 -5.05
C THR A 224 4.81 13.59 -3.81
N ALA A 225 4.75 12.96 -2.63
CA ALA A 225 4.43 13.64 -1.38
C ALA A 225 5.31 13.15 -0.22
N TRP A 226 5.63 14.04 0.72
CA TRP A 226 6.37 13.67 1.93
C TRP A 226 5.54 12.74 2.82
N GLY A 227 6.14 11.63 3.26
CA GLY A 227 5.47 10.58 4.01
C GLY A 227 4.62 9.64 3.16
N TRP A 228 4.87 9.58 1.84
CA TRP A 228 4.12 8.73 0.91
C TRP A 228 3.99 7.29 1.39
N GLU A 229 5.04 6.73 1.98
CA GLU A 229 5.14 5.34 2.41
C GLU A 229 4.16 4.99 3.54
N ARG A 230 3.67 5.98 4.30
CA ARG A 230 2.81 5.76 5.47
C ARG A 230 1.49 5.11 5.08
N ASP A 231 0.90 5.56 3.97
CA ASP A 231 -0.31 4.97 3.42
C ASP A 231 -0.07 3.49 3.06
N TRP A 232 1.07 3.19 2.45
CA TRP A 232 1.47 1.83 2.09
C TRP A 232 1.74 0.96 3.30
N MET A 233 2.35 1.51 4.35
CA MET A 233 2.59 0.80 5.61
C MET A 233 1.28 0.49 6.34
N LEU A 234 0.40 1.47 6.51
CA LEU A 234 -0.92 1.27 7.16
C LEU A 234 -1.79 0.29 6.36
N ALA A 235 -1.84 0.42 5.05
CA ALA A 235 -2.55 -0.52 4.19
C ALA A 235 -1.96 -1.92 4.26
N SER A 236 -0.63 -2.06 4.38
CA SER A 236 0.00 -3.37 4.58
C SER A 236 -0.39 -3.98 5.93
N LEU A 237 -0.43 -3.21 7.01
CA LEU A 237 -0.90 -3.72 8.30
C LEU A 237 -2.37 -4.18 8.23
N LEU A 238 -3.22 -3.43 7.52
CA LEU A 238 -4.63 -3.80 7.35
C LEU A 238 -4.84 -4.99 6.42
N TYR A 239 -4.14 -5.06 5.30
CA TYR A 239 -4.48 -5.99 4.21
C TYR A 239 -3.40 -7.04 3.93
N GLY A 240 -2.24 -6.93 4.57
CA GLY A 240 -1.03 -7.75 4.35
C GLY A 240 -0.33 -7.50 3.03
N HIS A 241 -1.08 -7.06 2.01
CA HIS A 241 -0.57 -6.72 0.69
C HIS A 241 -1.46 -5.68 0.01
N VAL A 242 -0.87 -4.78 -0.77
CA VAL A 242 -1.59 -3.85 -1.66
C VAL A 242 -0.74 -3.54 -2.89
N ASN A 243 -1.39 -3.16 -3.99
CA ASN A 243 -0.74 -2.77 -5.24
C ASN A 243 -1.03 -1.33 -5.63
N PHE A 244 -0.39 -0.83 -6.67
CA PHE A 244 -0.60 0.52 -7.18
C PHE A 244 -1.76 0.60 -8.18
N ALA A 245 -2.63 1.60 -8.00
CA ALA A 245 -3.58 2.07 -9.01
C ALA A 245 -3.02 3.35 -9.66
N PRO A 246 -2.49 3.27 -10.89
CA PRO A 246 -1.99 4.45 -11.59
C PRO A 246 -3.10 5.38 -12.04
N GLU A 247 -2.77 6.66 -12.30
CA GLU A 247 -3.76 7.73 -12.58
C GLU A 247 -4.66 7.46 -13.79
N TRP A 248 -4.16 6.74 -14.79
CA TRP A 248 -4.92 6.35 -15.98
C TRP A 248 -5.90 5.20 -15.72
N TRP A 249 -5.93 4.64 -14.51
CA TRP A 249 -6.81 3.56 -14.13
C TRP A 249 -8.20 4.07 -13.74
N THR A 250 -9.18 3.85 -14.63
CA THR A 250 -10.57 4.29 -14.45
C THR A 250 -11.52 3.18 -14.00
N ALA A 251 -11.02 1.95 -13.85
CA ALA A 251 -11.81 0.75 -13.56
C ALA A 251 -12.01 0.50 -12.05
N SER A 252 -12.38 1.53 -11.29
CA SER A 252 -12.78 1.35 -9.88
C SER A 252 -14.22 0.90 -9.80
N THR A 253 -14.46 -0.18 -9.04
CA THR A 253 -15.82 -0.60 -8.68
C THR A 253 -16.23 -0.17 -7.28
N ARG A 254 -15.25 0.10 -6.40
CA ARG A 254 -15.43 0.55 -5.02
C ARG A 254 -14.11 1.09 -4.46
N GLY A 255 -14.21 1.93 -3.43
CA GLY A 255 -13.06 2.52 -2.74
C GLY A 255 -12.51 3.75 -3.47
N ASN A 256 -11.72 4.53 -2.75
CA ASN A 256 -11.13 5.76 -3.26
C ASN A 256 -9.60 5.72 -3.32
N GLY A 257 -9.03 4.53 -3.12
CA GLY A 257 -7.60 4.23 -3.20
C GLY A 257 -6.76 4.82 -2.08
N SER A 258 -7.40 5.31 -1.01
CA SER A 258 -6.70 5.58 0.24
C SER A 258 -6.40 4.29 1.00
N TRP A 259 -5.47 4.35 1.95
CA TRP A 259 -5.04 3.19 2.74
C TRP A 259 -6.16 2.54 3.56
N HIS A 260 -7.22 3.28 3.91
CA HIS A 260 -8.36 2.76 4.68
C HIS A 260 -9.55 2.33 3.80
N ALA A 261 -9.51 2.70 2.52
CA ALA A 261 -10.55 2.40 1.54
C ALA A 261 -9.89 2.17 0.15
N PRO A 262 -9.11 1.09 -0.01
CA PRO A 262 -8.39 0.81 -1.25
C PRO A 262 -9.37 0.64 -2.41
N VAL A 263 -8.92 0.91 -3.63
CA VAL A 263 -9.67 0.56 -4.84
C VAL A 263 -9.80 -0.96 -4.92
N GLU A 264 -11.03 -1.45 -5.09
CA GLU A 264 -11.30 -2.83 -5.45
C GLU A 264 -11.39 -2.96 -6.99
N SER A 265 -10.46 -3.71 -7.59
CA SER A 265 -10.37 -3.86 -9.05
C SER A 265 -10.28 -5.33 -9.49
N ASP A 266 -10.83 -5.66 -10.65
CA ASP A 266 -10.69 -7.00 -11.28
C ASP A 266 -9.40 -7.12 -12.11
N VAL A 267 -8.67 -6.02 -12.25
CA VAL A 267 -7.42 -5.96 -13.01
C VAL A 267 -6.32 -5.45 -12.08
N LEU A 268 -5.08 -5.83 -12.34
CA LEU A 268 -3.93 -5.59 -11.47
C LEU A 268 -2.78 -4.93 -12.21
N THR A 269 -2.06 -4.05 -11.51
CA THR A 269 -0.67 -3.69 -11.85
C THR A 269 0.22 -3.94 -10.64
N ALA A 270 1.54 -3.97 -10.82
CA ALA A 270 2.50 -4.16 -9.74
C ALA A 270 3.77 -3.32 -9.93
N GLN A 271 3.60 -2.11 -10.48
CA GLN A 271 4.67 -1.11 -10.59
C GLN A 271 5.10 -0.63 -9.20
N CYS A 272 4.18 -0.62 -8.24
CA CYS A 272 4.49 -0.57 -6.82
C CYS A 272 3.58 -1.55 -6.05
N SER A 273 4.16 -2.28 -5.11
CA SER A 273 3.50 -3.28 -4.28
C SER A 273 4.07 -3.24 -2.87
N ALA A 274 3.22 -3.31 -1.86
CA ALA A 274 3.65 -3.41 -0.46
C ALA A 274 3.20 -4.73 0.17
N PHE A 275 3.97 -5.21 1.14
CA PHE A 275 3.78 -6.50 1.79
C PHE A 275 4.15 -6.41 3.27
N THR A 276 3.43 -7.11 4.13
CA THR A 276 3.95 -7.48 5.47
C THR A 276 4.91 -8.66 5.35
N ASN A 277 5.87 -8.74 6.26
CA ASN A 277 6.74 -9.91 6.40
C ASN A 277 5.93 -11.20 6.63
N GLU A 278 4.83 -11.10 7.39
CA GLU A 278 3.86 -12.16 7.61
C GLU A 278 3.34 -12.72 6.27
N ALA A 279 2.79 -11.85 5.41
CA ALA A 279 2.20 -12.27 4.14
C ALA A 279 3.24 -12.96 3.23
N VAL A 280 4.46 -12.41 3.15
CA VAL A 280 5.56 -13.03 2.40
C VAL A 280 6.06 -14.31 3.07
N SER A 281 5.93 -14.49 4.38
CA SER A 281 6.31 -15.73 5.06
C SER A 281 5.37 -16.88 4.75
N TYR A 282 4.06 -16.61 4.64
CA TYR A 282 3.06 -17.63 4.28
C TYR A 282 3.08 -17.96 2.79
N VAL A 283 3.21 -16.95 1.93
CA VAL A 283 3.09 -17.10 0.47
C VAL A 283 4.45 -17.27 -0.20
N GLY A 284 5.53 -16.85 0.44
CA GLY A 284 6.84 -16.86 -0.17
C GLY A 284 6.96 -15.84 -1.32
N TYR A 285 7.86 -16.15 -2.23
CA TYR A 285 8.38 -15.24 -3.24
C TYR A 285 7.60 -15.30 -4.56
N ILE A 286 7.98 -14.49 -5.54
CA ILE A 286 7.43 -14.56 -6.89
C ILE A 286 7.96 -15.84 -7.55
N ASP A 287 7.13 -16.57 -8.28
CA ASP A 287 7.55 -17.84 -8.88
C ASP A 287 8.62 -17.61 -9.97
N ALA A 288 9.82 -18.14 -9.76
CA ALA A 288 10.92 -17.91 -10.69
C ALA A 288 10.70 -18.54 -12.07
N ARG A 289 9.69 -19.42 -12.27
CA ARG A 289 9.31 -19.96 -13.60
C ARG A 289 8.90 -18.86 -14.58
N PHE A 290 8.34 -17.76 -14.07
CA PHE A 290 8.16 -16.53 -14.84
C PHE A 290 9.55 -15.95 -15.14
N GLY A 291 10.01 -16.11 -16.38
CA GLY A 291 11.34 -15.64 -16.78
C GLY A 291 11.34 -14.12 -16.92
N LYS A 292 10.81 -13.64 -18.04
CA LYS A 292 10.75 -12.22 -18.36
C LYS A 292 9.35 -11.64 -18.10
N TYR A 293 9.04 -10.49 -18.69
CA TYR A 293 7.87 -9.68 -18.37
C TYR A 293 6.52 -10.42 -18.55
N GLY A 294 5.66 -10.37 -17.53
CA GLY A 294 4.23 -10.66 -17.63
C GLY A 294 3.75 -11.71 -16.63
N HIS A 295 2.55 -11.50 -16.08
CA HIS A 295 1.79 -12.42 -15.21
C HIS A 295 2.42 -12.82 -13.86
N GLU A 296 3.69 -12.53 -13.60
CA GLU A 296 4.38 -12.96 -12.38
C GLU A 296 3.78 -12.32 -11.12
N HIS A 297 3.43 -11.04 -11.21
CA HIS A 297 2.79 -10.31 -10.12
C HIS A 297 1.33 -10.71 -9.95
N VAL A 298 0.61 -11.00 -11.04
CA VAL A 298 -0.76 -11.53 -10.97
C VAL A 298 -0.78 -12.85 -10.23
N GLU A 299 0.15 -13.75 -10.56
CA GLU A 299 0.28 -15.02 -9.88
C GLU A 299 0.57 -14.85 -8.39
N HIS A 300 1.55 -14.01 -8.04
CA HIS A 300 1.92 -13.78 -6.64
C HIS A 300 0.77 -13.20 -5.82
N THR A 301 0.09 -12.19 -6.35
CA THR A 301 -1.08 -11.58 -5.72
C THR A 301 -2.23 -12.58 -5.59
N ASN A 302 -2.47 -13.45 -6.57
CA ASN A 302 -3.47 -14.50 -6.44
C ASN A 302 -3.16 -15.47 -5.28
N ARG A 303 -1.88 -15.78 -5.04
CA ARG A 303 -1.49 -16.61 -3.90
C ARG A 303 -1.66 -15.89 -2.57
N LEU A 304 -1.43 -14.58 -2.54
CA LEU A 304 -1.73 -13.70 -1.39
C LEU A 304 -3.22 -13.69 -1.06
N ILE A 305 -4.08 -13.52 -2.07
CA ILE A 305 -5.55 -13.53 -1.89
C ILE A 305 -6.03 -14.88 -1.36
N ARG A 306 -5.50 -16.01 -1.86
CA ARG A 306 -5.84 -17.34 -1.34
C ARG A 306 -5.48 -17.53 0.14
N MET A 307 -4.57 -16.72 0.67
CA MET A 307 -4.17 -16.73 2.09
C MET A 307 -4.79 -15.58 2.90
N GLY A 308 -5.76 -14.85 2.34
CA GLY A 308 -6.48 -13.79 3.03
C GLY A 308 -5.80 -12.42 2.99
N TYR A 309 -4.93 -12.17 2.01
CA TYR A 309 -4.19 -10.92 1.87
C TYR A 309 -4.47 -10.18 0.55
N GLY A 310 -4.56 -8.86 0.63
CA GLY A 310 -4.53 -7.94 -0.52
C GLY A 310 -5.66 -8.04 -1.54
N GLY A 311 -6.78 -8.65 -1.14
CA GLY A 311 -7.95 -8.77 -1.98
C GLY A 311 -8.90 -9.89 -1.55
N HIS A 312 -9.85 -10.20 -2.41
CA HIS A 312 -10.86 -11.23 -2.18
C HIS A 312 -11.02 -12.15 -3.37
N LEU A 313 -11.38 -13.40 -3.09
CA LEU A 313 -11.94 -14.31 -4.07
C LEU A 313 -13.43 -13.99 -4.22
N HIS A 314 -13.93 -13.91 -5.45
CA HIS A 314 -15.36 -13.82 -5.69
C HIS A 314 -16.06 -15.16 -5.38
N ASP A 315 -17.40 -15.13 -5.28
CA ASP A 315 -18.21 -16.31 -4.95
C ASP A 315 -18.09 -17.46 -5.99
N ASP A 316 -17.64 -17.15 -7.21
CA ASP A 316 -17.35 -18.14 -8.25
C ASP A 316 -16.10 -18.99 -7.95
N GLY A 317 -15.34 -18.65 -6.92
CA GLY A 317 -14.12 -19.33 -6.51
C GLY A 317 -12.93 -19.12 -7.48
N VAL A 318 -13.09 -18.28 -8.50
CA VAL A 318 -12.11 -18.11 -9.59
C VAL A 318 -11.77 -16.66 -9.82
N SER A 319 -12.74 -15.75 -9.86
CA SER A 319 -12.46 -14.33 -10.07
C SER A 319 -11.85 -13.72 -8.81
N ARG A 320 -11.04 -12.66 -8.97
CA ARG A 320 -10.42 -11.96 -7.84
C ARG A 320 -10.71 -10.47 -7.88
N ARG A 321 -10.90 -9.87 -6.70
CA ARG A 321 -10.77 -8.44 -6.46
C ARG A 321 -9.41 -8.16 -5.84
N TYR A 322 -8.64 -7.28 -6.45
CA TYR A 322 -7.36 -6.81 -5.95
C TYR A 322 -7.55 -5.49 -5.21
N PHE A 323 -6.76 -5.27 -4.15
CA PHE A 323 -6.70 -3.98 -3.46
C PHE A 323 -5.56 -3.12 -3.98
N LEU A 324 -5.92 -1.94 -4.46
CA LEU A 324 -4.98 -0.98 -5.03
C LEU A 324 -5.06 0.36 -4.31
N LEU A 325 -3.91 1.00 -4.10
CA LEU A 325 -3.81 2.37 -3.60
C LEU A 325 -3.59 3.34 -4.75
N SER A 326 -4.33 4.45 -4.73
CA SER A 326 -4.16 5.57 -5.63
C SER A 326 -3.68 6.77 -4.81
N GLY A 327 -2.40 7.12 -4.93
CA GLY A 327 -1.89 8.31 -4.28
C GLY A 327 -0.38 8.30 -4.03
N ASN A 328 0.16 9.50 -3.94
CA ASN A 328 1.53 9.81 -3.55
C ASN A 328 2.63 9.17 -4.41
N LEU A 329 2.27 8.61 -5.58
CA LEU A 329 3.17 8.05 -6.58
C LEU A 329 2.76 8.56 -7.96
N SER A 330 3.75 8.75 -8.84
CA SER A 330 3.57 9.11 -10.24
C SER A 330 4.37 8.19 -11.13
N LEU A 331 3.85 7.87 -12.32
CA LEU A 331 4.57 7.12 -13.33
C LEU A 331 5.38 8.08 -14.21
N ARG A 332 6.59 7.65 -14.55
CA ARG A 332 7.40 8.23 -15.61
C ARG A 332 7.26 7.39 -16.87
N ASP A 333 7.26 8.06 -18.01
CA ASP A 333 7.29 7.36 -19.29
C ASP A 333 8.55 6.52 -19.38
N SER A 334 8.38 5.23 -19.66
CA SER A 334 9.47 4.28 -19.84
C SER A 334 9.23 3.45 -21.09
N LEU A 335 10.33 3.04 -21.73
CA LEU A 335 10.26 2.07 -22.82
C LEU A 335 9.95 0.70 -22.22
N SER A 336 8.78 0.16 -22.54
CA SER A 336 8.39 -1.16 -22.07
C SER A 336 9.23 -2.24 -22.76
N ASN A 337 9.77 -3.17 -21.96
CA ASN A 337 10.39 -4.40 -22.46
C ASN A 337 9.35 -5.48 -22.80
N HIS A 338 8.08 -5.10 -22.98
CA HIS A 338 6.99 -5.98 -23.31
C HIS A 338 7.25 -6.76 -24.61
N SER A 339 7.04 -8.08 -24.55
CA SER A 339 7.02 -8.97 -25.70
C SER A 339 5.78 -9.85 -25.65
N ALA A 340 4.99 -9.86 -26.72
CA ALA A 340 3.76 -10.67 -26.78
C ALA A 340 4.06 -12.18 -26.61
N ASP A 341 5.18 -12.65 -27.15
CA ASP A 341 5.61 -14.05 -27.03
C ASP A 341 6.03 -14.40 -25.59
N GLU A 342 6.58 -13.45 -24.84
CA GLU A 342 6.93 -13.63 -23.43
C GLU A 342 5.69 -13.63 -22.55
N VAL A 343 4.76 -12.70 -22.80
CA VAL A 343 3.47 -12.65 -22.10
C VAL A 343 2.67 -13.93 -22.35
N SER A 344 2.61 -14.43 -23.58
CA SER A 344 1.91 -15.68 -23.92
C SER A 344 2.54 -16.89 -23.20
N ARG A 345 3.87 -17.02 -23.21
CA ARG A 345 4.56 -18.09 -22.46
C ARG A 345 4.30 -18.02 -20.96
N ASN A 346 4.32 -16.82 -20.38
CA ASN A 346 4.04 -16.63 -18.97
C ASN A 346 2.56 -16.87 -18.64
N HIS A 347 1.64 -16.64 -19.58
CA HIS A 347 0.24 -17.00 -19.43
C HIS A 347 0.06 -18.52 -19.31
N ASP A 348 0.75 -19.30 -20.14
CA ASP A 348 0.74 -20.77 -20.05
C ASP A 348 1.26 -21.25 -18.69
N VAL A 349 2.34 -20.64 -18.19
CA VAL A 349 2.86 -20.91 -16.84
C VAL A 349 1.79 -20.62 -15.78
N LEU A 350 1.18 -19.43 -15.81
CA LEU A 350 0.11 -19.06 -14.86
C LEU A 350 -1.01 -20.11 -14.85
N MET A 351 -1.47 -20.54 -16.02
CA MET A 351 -2.56 -21.51 -16.14
C MET A 351 -2.20 -22.89 -15.59
N GLN A 352 -0.94 -23.32 -15.75
CA GLN A 352 -0.45 -24.59 -15.23
C GLN A 352 -0.35 -24.61 -13.70
N ILE A 353 0.00 -23.47 -13.08
CA ILE A 353 0.43 -23.44 -11.68
C ILE A 353 -0.59 -22.82 -10.72
N GLN A 354 -1.68 -22.25 -11.24
CA GLN A 354 -2.70 -21.51 -10.47
C GLN A 354 -3.31 -22.30 -9.29
N ASN A 355 -3.29 -23.64 -9.35
CA ASN A 355 -3.87 -24.52 -8.32
C ASN A 355 -2.81 -25.15 -7.40
N GLU A 356 -1.53 -24.89 -7.62
CA GLU A 356 -0.47 -25.36 -6.74
C GLU A 356 -0.51 -24.65 -5.37
N PHE A 357 0.23 -25.19 -4.39
CA PHE A 357 0.38 -24.61 -3.04
C PHE A 357 0.78 -23.14 -3.08
N SER A 358 0.45 -22.35 -2.06
CA SER A 358 0.77 -20.91 -2.08
C SER A 358 2.24 -20.60 -1.85
N TYR A 359 2.99 -21.39 -1.06
CA TYR A 359 4.39 -21.07 -0.76
C TYR A 359 5.29 -21.26 -1.99
N ARG A 360 6.19 -20.29 -2.23
CA ARG A 360 7.27 -20.37 -3.22
C ARG A 360 8.61 -19.95 -2.64
N THR A 361 9.66 -20.69 -2.99
CA THR A 361 11.05 -20.25 -2.81
C THR A 361 11.42 -19.16 -3.82
N PRO A 362 12.47 -18.35 -3.58
CA PRO A 362 12.85 -17.31 -4.52
C PRO A 362 13.54 -17.83 -5.79
N TRP A 363 13.84 -19.13 -5.83
CA TRP A 363 14.46 -19.89 -6.93
C TRP A 363 13.54 -21.04 -7.39
N ARG A 364 13.84 -21.67 -8.53
CA ARG A 364 12.97 -22.69 -9.18
C ARG A 364 13.01 -24.09 -8.57
N GLY A 365 13.88 -24.32 -7.59
CA GLY A 365 13.98 -25.57 -6.83
C GLY A 365 15.10 -26.52 -7.25
N GLU A 366 15.93 -26.13 -8.22
CA GLU A 366 17.16 -26.85 -8.59
C GLU A 366 18.32 -26.42 -7.66
N ASP A 367 19.16 -27.36 -7.22
CA ASP A 367 20.31 -27.07 -6.33
C ASP A 367 21.25 -25.98 -6.90
N ALA A 368 21.38 -25.94 -8.23
CA ALA A 368 22.16 -24.93 -8.94
C ALA A 368 21.60 -23.51 -8.77
N ASP A 369 20.27 -23.34 -8.79
CA ASP A 369 19.63 -22.04 -8.60
C ASP A 369 19.78 -21.55 -7.15
N ILE A 370 19.75 -22.47 -6.17
CA ILE A 370 20.01 -22.15 -4.77
C ILE A 370 21.43 -21.62 -4.60
N ALA A 371 22.41 -22.33 -5.16
CA ALA A 371 23.81 -21.93 -5.10
C ALA A 371 24.02 -20.57 -5.75
N LEU A 372 23.45 -20.37 -6.94
CA LEU A 372 23.51 -19.11 -7.67
C LEU A 372 22.90 -17.95 -6.86
N PHE A 373 21.68 -18.11 -6.36
CA PHE A 373 21.01 -17.06 -5.59
C PHE A 373 21.79 -16.70 -4.32
N ARG A 374 22.38 -17.71 -3.65
CA ARG A 374 23.27 -17.48 -2.49
C ARG A 374 24.53 -16.71 -2.89
N ASP A 375 25.13 -17.02 -4.03
CA ASP A 375 26.30 -16.31 -4.53
C ASP A 375 25.96 -14.85 -4.88
N GLU A 376 24.81 -14.60 -5.52
CA GLU A 376 24.31 -13.23 -5.74
C GLU A 376 24.15 -12.47 -4.40
N MET A 377 23.56 -13.10 -3.38
CA MET A 377 23.43 -12.49 -2.06
C MET A 377 24.78 -12.22 -1.36
N ARG A 378 25.84 -12.97 -1.67
CA ARG A 378 27.21 -12.69 -1.19
C ARG A 378 27.86 -11.51 -1.91
N LEU A 379 27.37 -11.15 -3.10
CA LEU A 379 27.84 -10.01 -3.88
C LEU A 379 27.16 -8.69 -3.50
N VAL A 380 26.21 -8.72 -2.55
CA VAL A 380 25.56 -7.50 -2.07
C VAL A 380 26.61 -6.53 -1.54
N ARG A 381 26.53 -5.30 -2.02
CA ARG A 381 27.34 -4.17 -1.59
C ARG A 381 26.52 -3.27 -0.68
N HIS A 382 27.17 -2.71 0.32
CA HIS A 382 26.63 -1.68 1.19
C HIS A 382 27.46 -0.42 0.95
N VAL A 383 26.81 0.67 0.53
CA VAL A 383 27.44 1.95 0.20
C VAL A 383 26.94 3.05 1.10
#